data_AF-A0A1A2Y2Q3-F1
#
_entry.id   AF-A0A1A2Y2Q3-F1
#
_cell.length_a   1.000
_cell.length_b   1.000
_cell.length_c   1.000
_cell.angle_alpha   90.00
_cell.angle_beta   90.00
_cell.angle_gamma   90.00
#
_symmetry.space_group_name_H-M   'P 1'
#
loop_
_entity.id
_entity.type
_entity.pdbx_description
1 polymer ?
#
loop_
_entity_poly.entity_id
_entity_poly.type
_entity_poly.pdbx_seq_one_letter_code
_entity_poly.pdbx_strand_id
1 'polypeptide(L)'
;MTLDELRTIIASSTSRDWSRIKSAGPTYRDRFGSWSSPADGTSGVEHDSHVEVAVYRPDIDLTVAYGMPESQHDRNLKFEWSDNFPDSEIREISIADFFWRGSLVDRVNYVYVDGGRGIVPLGSGHQGLRITQYGLAVARLLSGIADYQEFDRYYSSVPFELQD
;
A
#
# COMPACT_ATOMS: atom_id res chain seq x y z
N MET A 1 -1.80 -0.94 -24.20
CA MET A 1 -1.84 -1.02 -22.74
C MET A 1 -2.38 -2.37 -22.33
N THR A 2 -1.47 -3.32 -22.13
CA THR A 2 -1.70 -4.58 -21.43
C THR A 2 -1.35 -4.40 -19.94
N LEU A 3 -1.68 -5.40 -19.10
CA LEU A 3 -1.29 -5.37 -17.69
C LEU A 3 0.24 -5.38 -17.52
N ASP A 4 0.96 -6.17 -18.33
CA ASP A 4 2.42 -6.27 -18.25
C ASP A 4 3.13 -4.99 -18.68
N GLU A 5 2.62 -4.31 -19.72
CA GLU A 5 3.08 -2.97 -20.12
C GLU A 5 2.89 -1.97 -18.97
N LEU A 6 1.71 -1.98 -18.33
CA LEU A 6 1.38 -1.09 -17.22
C LEU A 6 2.26 -1.35 -15.99
N ARG A 7 2.50 -2.62 -15.63
CA ARG A 7 3.40 -3.00 -14.53
C ARG A 7 4.84 -2.58 -14.81
N THR A 8 5.28 -2.68 -16.06
CA THR A 8 6.61 -2.20 -16.49
C THR A 8 6.73 -0.69 -16.32
N ILE A 9 5.70 0.08 -16.70
CA ILE A 9 5.65 1.54 -16.49
C ILE A 9 5.72 1.87 -14.99
N ILE A 10 4.91 1.21 -14.16
CA ILE A 10 4.91 1.44 -12.71
C ILE A 10 6.30 1.16 -12.11
N ALA A 11 6.86 -0.01 -12.41
CA ALA A 11 8.14 -0.45 -11.86
C ALA A 11 9.34 0.41 -12.27
N SER A 12 9.28 1.00 -13.47
CA SER A 12 10.35 1.87 -14.01
C SER A 12 10.15 3.36 -13.69
N SER A 13 8.96 3.75 -13.21
CA SER A 13 8.66 5.13 -12.85
C SER A 13 9.30 5.54 -11.52
N THR A 14 9.52 6.85 -11.37
CA THR A 14 10.00 7.48 -10.14
C THR A 14 8.90 8.35 -9.54
N SER A 15 9.01 8.71 -8.26
CA SER A 15 8.02 9.61 -7.63
C SER A 15 7.86 10.97 -8.36
N ARG A 16 8.88 11.42 -9.09
CA ARG A 16 8.82 12.64 -9.92
C ARG A 16 7.93 12.51 -11.15
N ASP A 17 7.60 11.30 -11.56
CA ASP A 17 6.66 11.05 -12.64
C ASP A 17 5.21 11.11 -12.16
N TRP A 18 4.99 11.24 -10.85
CA TRP A 18 3.66 11.23 -10.25
C TRP A 18 3.30 12.56 -9.59
N SER A 19 2.06 12.96 -9.76
CA SER A 19 1.45 14.11 -9.10
C SER A 19 0.58 13.63 -7.95
N ARG A 20 1.10 13.71 -6.73
CA ARG A 20 0.34 13.41 -5.50
C ARG A 20 -0.75 14.45 -5.27
N ILE A 21 -1.98 13.98 -5.13
CA ILE A 21 -3.12 14.76 -4.65
C ILE A 21 -3.14 14.59 -3.14
N LYS A 22 -2.69 15.62 -2.42
CA LYS A 22 -2.62 15.59 -0.95
C LYS A 22 -4.02 15.46 -0.37
N SER A 23 -4.10 14.73 0.75
CA SER A 23 -5.35 14.53 1.47
C SER A 23 -5.96 15.88 1.88
N ALA A 24 -7.04 16.26 1.21
CA ALA A 24 -7.84 17.45 1.49
C ALA A 24 -9.36 17.16 1.42
N GLY A 25 -9.73 15.90 1.16
CA GLY A 25 -11.09 15.46 0.93
C GLY A 25 -11.15 13.99 0.49
N PRO A 26 -12.35 13.45 0.24
CA PRO A 26 -12.53 12.06 -0.17
C PRO A 26 -11.87 11.79 -1.52
N THR A 27 -11.26 10.61 -1.66
CA THR A 27 -10.72 10.14 -2.94
C THR A 27 -11.79 9.46 -3.80
N TYR A 28 -12.96 9.16 -3.22
CA TYR A 28 -14.06 8.39 -3.82
C TYR A 28 -13.60 7.02 -4.35
N ARG A 29 -12.57 6.45 -3.71
CA ARG A 29 -12.06 5.09 -3.94
C ARG A 29 -12.42 4.25 -2.72
N ASP A 30 -13.73 4.04 -2.59
CA ASP A 30 -14.35 3.52 -1.37
C ASP A 30 -14.42 2.00 -1.36
N ARG A 31 -14.29 1.41 -0.17
CA ARG A 31 -14.68 0.03 0.14
C ARG A 31 -15.77 0.05 1.18
N PHE A 32 -16.90 -0.60 0.88
CA PHE A 32 -17.97 -0.82 1.84
C PHE A 32 -17.88 -2.23 2.41
N GLY A 33 -17.88 -2.32 3.73
CA GLY A 33 -17.93 -3.56 4.50
C GLY A 33 -19.24 -3.66 5.27
N SER A 34 -19.54 -4.84 5.78
CA SER A 34 -20.63 -5.03 6.74
C SER A 34 -20.06 -5.56 8.04
N TRP A 35 -20.51 -5.03 9.17
CA TRP A 35 -20.20 -5.58 10.49
C TRP A 35 -21.47 -5.99 11.22
N SER A 36 -21.30 -6.92 12.15
CA SER A 36 -22.33 -7.33 13.08
C SER A 36 -21.71 -7.59 14.44
N SER A 37 -22.31 -7.05 15.50
CA SER A 37 -21.91 -7.31 16.87
C SER A 37 -22.71 -8.49 17.44
N PRO A 38 -22.05 -9.59 17.82
CA PRO A 38 -22.73 -10.73 18.44
C PRO A 38 -23.33 -10.41 19.81
N ALA A 39 -22.86 -9.35 20.47
CA ALA A 39 -23.21 -9.01 21.85
C ALA A 39 -24.59 -8.34 21.99
N ASP A 40 -24.99 -7.56 20.99
CA ASP A 40 -26.20 -6.73 21.01
C ASP A 40 -27.10 -6.93 19.78
N GLY A 41 -26.72 -7.80 18.85
CA GLY A 41 -27.48 -8.08 17.63
C GLY A 41 -27.54 -6.90 16.66
N THR A 42 -26.65 -5.91 16.83
CA THR A 42 -26.57 -4.76 15.94
C THR A 42 -25.73 -5.09 14.71
N SER A 43 -26.06 -4.46 13.59
CA SER A 43 -25.29 -4.56 12.36
C SER A 43 -25.26 -3.22 11.63
N GLY A 44 -24.26 -3.03 10.78
CA GLY A 44 -24.08 -1.78 10.05
C GLY A 44 -23.20 -1.95 8.81
N VAL A 45 -23.02 -0.83 8.12
CA VAL A 45 -22.09 -0.71 6.98
C VAL A 45 -20.87 0.05 7.47
N GLU A 46 -19.69 -0.54 7.25
CA GLU A 46 -18.41 0.14 7.39
C GLU A 46 -17.98 0.73 6.05
N HIS A 47 -17.22 1.81 6.13
CA HIS A 47 -16.72 2.54 4.97
C HIS A 47 -15.24 2.83 5.18
N ASP A 48 -14.41 2.34 4.25
CA ASP A 48 -13.03 2.78 4.10
C ASP A 48 -12.85 3.51 2.78
N SER A 49 -11.82 4.33 2.73
CA SER A 49 -11.36 4.96 1.50
C SER A 49 -9.84 5.00 1.53
N HIS A 50 -9.24 4.96 0.34
CA HIS A 50 -7.85 5.38 0.18
C HIS A 50 -7.67 6.81 0.68
N VAL A 51 -6.58 7.04 1.39
CA VAL A 51 -6.27 8.34 2.01
C VAL A 51 -5.75 9.32 0.96
N GLU A 52 -5.01 8.82 -0.03
CA GLU A 52 -4.36 9.62 -1.05
C GLU A 52 -4.47 8.99 -2.44
N VAL A 53 -4.33 9.84 -3.45
CA VAL A 53 -4.26 9.46 -4.85
C VAL A 53 -3.06 10.15 -5.50
N ALA A 54 -2.36 9.46 -6.39
CA ALA A 54 -1.39 10.06 -7.28
C ALA A 54 -1.72 9.75 -8.75
N VAL A 55 -1.47 10.74 -9.60
CA VAL A 55 -1.70 10.66 -11.05
C VAL A 55 -0.36 10.57 -11.76
N TYR A 56 -0.21 9.61 -12.68
CA TYR A 56 0.99 9.50 -13.49
C TYR A 56 1.01 10.63 -14.52
N ARG A 57 2.01 11.53 -14.45
CA ARG A 57 2.09 12.75 -15.28
C ARG A 57 2.21 12.46 -16.78
N PRO A 58 3.00 11.46 -17.23
CA PRO A 58 3.11 11.17 -18.65
C PRO A 58 1.82 10.63 -19.27
N ASP A 59 0.98 9.97 -18.47
CA ASP A 59 -0.31 9.42 -18.90
C ASP A 59 -1.33 9.42 -17.76
N ILE A 60 -2.23 10.40 -17.78
CA ILE A 60 -3.20 10.64 -16.70
C ILE A 60 -4.29 9.58 -16.61
N ASP A 61 -4.38 8.67 -17.58
CA ASP A 61 -5.27 7.50 -17.48
C ASP A 61 -4.79 6.53 -16.38
N LEU A 62 -3.51 6.58 -16.01
CA LEU A 62 -2.93 5.79 -14.93
C LEU A 62 -2.93 6.57 -13.60
N THR A 63 -3.59 6.00 -12.60
CA THR A 63 -3.63 6.55 -11.23
C THR A 63 -3.36 5.45 -10.21
N VAL A 64 -2.85 5.84 -9.04
CA VAL A 64 -2.72 4.96 -7.87
C VAL A 64 -3.45 5.59 -6.70
N ALA A 65 -4.24 4.81 -5.98
CA ALA A 65 -4.81 5.19 -4.68
C ALA A 65 -4.16 4.33 -3.60
N TYR A 66 -3.79 4.91 -2.46
CA TYR A 66 -3.12 4.20 -1.37
C TYR A 66 -3.49 4.74 0.01
N GLY A 67 -3.10 4.00 1.05
CA GLY A 67 -3.35 4.33 2.46
C GLY A 67 -4.63 3.73 3.02
N MET A 68 -5.33 2.87 2.27
CA MET A 68 -6.47 2.11 2.79
C MET A 68 -6.01 0.80 3.44
N PRO A 69 -6.56 0.40 4.61
CA PRO A 69 -6.28 -0.91 5.20
C PRO A 69 -6.79 -2.06 4.32
N GLU A 70 -6.06 -3.18 4.24
CA GLU A 70 -6.51 -4.42 3.58
C GLU A 70 -7.72 -5.03 4.30
N SER A 71 -7.72 -4.96 5.63
CA SER A 71 -8.75 -5.53 6.49
C SER A 71 -9.14 -4.52 7.57
N GLN A 72 -10.43 -4.42 7.86
CA GLN A 72 -10.95 -3.51 8.90
C GLN A 72 -10.81 -4.12 10.30
N HIS A 73 -10.61 -5.44 10.39
CA HIS A 73 -10.71 -6.19 11.63
C HIS A 73 -9.37 -6.80 12.07
N ASP A 74 -8.37 -6.88 11.18
CA ASP A 74 -7.04 -7.38 11.53
C ASP A 74 -6.22 -6.27 12.20
N ARG A 75 -6.41 -6.15 13.51
CA ARG A 75 -5.62 -5.28 14.39
C ARG A 75 -4.73 -6.16 15.26
N ASN A 76 -3.46 -5.77 15.44
CA ASN A 76 -2.38 -6.52 16.11
C ASN A 76 -1.68 -7.56 15.23
N LEU A 77 -1.30 -7.18 14.02
CA LEU A 77 -0.41 -7.99 13.20
C LEU A 77 0.96 -8.08 13.86
N LYS A 78 1.52 -9.30 13.91
CA LYS A 78 2.85 -9.54 14.47
C LYS A 78 3.78 -10.09 13.40
N PHE A 79 4.80 -9.30 13.08
CA PHE A 79 5.90 -9.69 12.22
C PHE A 79 7.19 -9.68 13.03
N GLU A 80 7.97 -10.76 13.01
CA GLU A 80 9.19 -10.85 13.82
C GLU A 80 10.24 -9.82 13.39
N TRP A 81 10.27 -9.48 12.10
CA TRP A 81 11.18 -8.47 11.57
C TRP A 81 10.83 -7.04 12.00
N SER A 82 9.64 -6.78 12.55
CA SER A 82 9.27 -5.41 12.97
C SER A 82 10.03 -4.96 14.22
N ASP A 83 10.58 -5.89 15.01
CA ASP A 83 11.45 -5.60 16.16
C ASP A 83 12.77 -4.92 15.77
N ASN A 84 13.09 -4.88 14.46
CA ASN A 84 14.24 -4.12 13.95
C ASN A 84 13.99 -2.60 13.89
N PHE A 85 12.75 -2.15 14.11
CA PHE A 85 12.38 -0.73 14.13
C PHE A 85 12.23 -0.19 15.56
N PRO A 86 12.55 1.10 15.80
CA PRO A 86 12.29 1.75 17.09
C PRO A 86 10.83 1.63 17.56
N ASP A 87 9.89 1.79 16.63
CA ASP A 87 8.49 1.45 16.84
C ASP A 87 8.17 0.17 16.06
N SER A 88 8.05 -0.95 16.78
CA SER A 88 7.83 -2.27 16.21
C SER A 88 6.36 -2.62 15.95
N GLU A 89 5.43 -1.71 16.27
CA GLU A 89 4.00 -1.94 16.05
C GLU A 89 3.66 -1.82 14.55
N ILE A 90 3.13 -2.90 13.98
CA ILE A 90 2.52 -2.89 12.65
C ILE A 90 1.01 -2.80 12.83
N ARG A 91 0.48 -1.60 12.60
CA ARG A 91 -0.94 -1.30 12.84
C ARG A 91 -1.88 -2.06 11.92
N GLU A 92 -1.50 -2.16 10.65
CA GLU A 92 -2.31 -2.74 9.58
C GLU A 92 -1.47 -3.07 8.35
N ILE A 93 -2.01 -3.93 7.49
CA ILE A 93 -1.58 -4.05 6.09
C ILE A 93 -2.37 -3.02 5.31
N SER A 94 -1.69 -2.22 4.49
CA SER A 94 -2.32 -1.25 3.60
C SER A 94 -2.25 -1.75 2.16
N ILE A 95 -3.21 -1.30 1.36
CA ILE A 95 -3.27 -1.64 -0.07
C ILE A 95 -3.02 -0.42 -0.93
N ALA A 96 -2.37 -0.64 -2.07
CA ALA A 96 -2.24 0.31 -3.16
C ALA A 96 -2.96 -0.24 -4.38
N ASP A 97 -3.92 0.53 -4.89
CA ASP A 97 -4.77 0.20 -6.02
C ASP A 97 -4.37 1.02 -7.23
N PHE A 98 -3.97 0.34 -8.30
CA PHE A 98 -3.69 0.98 -9.58
C PHE A 98 -4.92 0.92 -10.47
N PHE A 99 -5.25 2.07 -11.06
CA PHE A 99 -6.38 2.23 -11.97
C PHE A 99 -5.91 2.66 -13.34
N TRP A 100 -6.46 2.03 -14.37
CA TRP A 100 -6.31 2.44 -15.76
C TRP A 100 -7.67 2.86 -16.30
N ARG A 101 -7.81 4.12 -16.73
CA ARG A 101 -9.08 4.70 -17.21
C ARG A 101 -10.24 4.49 -16.22
N GLY A 102 -9.92 4.60 -14.93
CA GLY A 102 -10.87 4.45 -13.82
C GLY A 102 -11.11 3.01 -13.34
N SER A 103 -10.73 1.99 -14.11
CA SER A 103 -10.88 0.57 -13.74
C SER A 103 -9.73 0.10 -12.84
N LEU A 104 -10.03 -0.62 -11.76
CA LEU A 104 -9.01 -1.29 -10.93
C LEU A 104 -8.35 -2.39 -11.77
N VAL A 105 -7.04 -2.29 -11.97
CA VAL A 105 -6.27 -3.22 -12.80
C VAL A 105 -5.16 -3.94 -12.05
N ASP A 106 -4.70 -3.40 -10.92
CA ASP A 106 -3.70 -4.04 -10.08
C ASP A 106 -3.87 -3.61 -8.61
N ARG A 107 -3.46 -4.49 -7.70
CA ARG A 107 -3.49 -4.25 -6.24
C ARG A 107 -2.26 -4.87 -5.60
N VAL A 108 -1.59 -4.10 -4.74
CA VAL A 108 -0.40 -4.54 -4.01
C VAL A 108 -0.53 -4.21 -2.53
N ASN A 109 -0.12 -5.15 -1.68
CA ASN A 109 -0.05 -4.93 -0.24
C ASN A 109 1.31 -4.33 0.15
N TYR A 110 1.28 -3.44 1.13
CA TYR A 110 2.46 -2.89 1.77
C TYR A 110 2.16 -2.61 3.24
N VAL A 111 3.18 -2.27 4.00
CA VAL A 111 3.03 -1.93 5.42
C VAL A 111 3.75 -0.64 5.75
N TYR A 112 3.12 0.15 6.62
CA TYR A 112 3.78 1.24 7.29
C TYR A 112 4.63 0.69 8.44
N VAL A 113 5.86 1.19 8.58
CA VAL A 113 6.80 0.79 9.64
C VAL A 113 7.21 1.99 10.48
N ASP A 114 7.79 1.70 11.64
CA ASP A 114 8.39 2.71 12.53
C ASP A 114 7.38 3.81 12.89
N GLY A 115 6.15 3.44 13.25
CA GLY A 115 5.09 4.38 13.60
C GLY A 115 4.57 5.23 12.44
N GLY A 116 4.67 4.74 11.20
CA GLY A 116 4.21 5.44 9.99
C GLY A 116 5.26 6.35 9.34
N ARG A 117 6.54 6.17 9.70
CA ARG A 117 7.68 6.94 9.15
C ARG A 117 8.31 6.30 7.92
N GLY A 118 7.96 5.05 7.61
CA GLY A 118 8.44 4.33 6.44
C GLY A 118 7.37 3.45 5.81
N ILE A 119 7.63 3.06 4.56
CA ILE A 119 6.87 2.06 3.82
C ILE A 119 7.84 0.95 3.41
N VAL A 120 7.44 -0.31 3.58
CA VAL A 120 8.16 -1.48 3.05
C VAL A 120 7.19 -2.40 2.30
N PRO A 121 7.65 -3.18 1.31
CA PRO A 121 6.79 -4.12 0.60
C PRO A 121 6.27 -5.20 1.54
N LEU A 122 5.12 -5.80 1.20
CA LEU A 122 4.62 -7.00 1.85
C LEU A 122 4.41 -8.10 0.82
N GLY A 123 5.05 -9.23 1.07
CA GLY A 123 5.01 -10.41 0.23
C GLY A 123 4.10 -11.51 0.77
N SER A 124 4.32 -12.71 0.26
CA SER A 124 3.63 -13.92 0.73
C SER A 124 4.35 -14.60 1.90
N GLY A 125 3.68 -15.60 2.48
CA GLY A 125 4.15 -16.34 3.66
C GLY A 125 3.74 -15.67 4.97
N HIS A 126 3.87 -16.42 6.07
CA HIS A 126 3.41 -15.95 7.40
C HIS A 126 4.08 -14.67 7.87
N GLN A 127 5.34 -14.43 7.46
CA GLN A 127 6.09 -13.22 7.79
C GLN A 127 6.05 -12.18 6.66
N GLY A 128 5.35 -12.44 5.56
CA GLY A 128 5.29 -11.51 4.42
C GLY A 128 6.64 -11.23 3.74
N LEU A 129 7.64 -12.10 3.92
CA LEU A 129 9.01 -11.86 3.45
C LEU A 129 9.22 -12.17 1.96
N ARG A 130 8.35 -12.99 1.36
CA ARG A 130 8.52 -13.45 -0.02
C ARG A 130 7.93 -12.45 -1.01
N ILE A 131 8.75 -11.52 -1.46
CA ILE A 131 8.35 -10.40 -2.32
C ILE A 131 8.76 -10.65 -3.77
N THR A 132 8.12 -9.92 -4.68
CA THR A 132 8.53 -9.83 -6.08
C THR A 132 9.32 -8.54 -6.34
N GLN A 133 10.10 -8.49 -7.42
CA GLN A 133 10.75 -7.26 -7.87
C GLN A 133 9.71 -6.15 -8.12
N TYR A 134 8.55 -6.51 -8.66
CA TYR A 134 7.44 -5.59 -8.85
C TYR A 134 6.90 -5.03 -7.52
N GLY A 135 6.68 -5.89 -6.51
CA GLY A 135 6.23 -5.44 -5.20
C GLY A 135 7.22 -4.50 -4.51
N LEU A 136 8.52 -4.78 -4.64
CA LEU A 136 9.59 -3.89 -4.18
C LEU A 136 9.55 -2.53 -4.90
N ALA A 137 9.41 -2.53 -6.23
CA ALA A 137 9.35 -1.32 -7.02
C ALA A 137 8.14 -0.45 -6.65
N VAL A 138 6.97 -1.06 -6.44
CA VAL A 138 5.75 -0.38 -5.98
C VAL A 138 5.97 0.24 -4.60
N ALA A 139 6.49 -0.50 -3.62
CA ALA A 139 6.73 0.03 -2.28
C ALA A 139 7.72 1.21 -2.30
N ARG A 140 8.78 1.13 -3.11
CA ARG A 140 9.75 2.21 -3.32
C ARG A 140 9.09 3.44 -3.94
N LEU A 141 8.25 3.23 -4.96
CA LEU A 141 7.51 4.30 -5.62
C LEU A 141 6.58 5.00 -4.63
N LEU A 142 5.76 4.25 -3.88
CA LEU A 142 4.84 4.78 -2.88
C LEU A 142 5.58 5.56 -1.79
N SER A 143 6.70 5.02 -1.31
CA SER A 143 7.56 5.71 -0.35
C SER A 143 8.00 7.08 -0.85
N GLY A 144 8.46 7.14 -2.11
CA GLY A 144 8.85 8.39 -2.76
C GLY A 144 7.69 9.34 -3.04
N ILE A 145 6.50 8.84 -3.44
CA ILE A 145 5.29 9.65 -3.62
C ILE A 145 4.87 10.27 -2.28
N ALA A 146 4.93 9.48 -1.21
CA ALA A 146 4.59 9.91 0.14
C ALA A 146 5.64 10.84 0.79
N ASP A 147 6.71 11.19 0.07
CA ASP A 147 7.83 12.03 0.50
C ASP A 147 8.72 11.42 1.62
N TYR A 148 8.67 10.11 1.83
CA TYR A 148 9.60 9.43 2.74
C TYR A 148 11.00 9.33 2.12
N GLN A 149 12.03 9.63 2.92
CA GLN A 149 13.42 9.74 2.45
C GLN A 149 14.29 8.51 2.78
N GLU A 150 13.82 7.62 3.66
CA GLU A 150 14.64 6.54 4.23
C GLU A 150 14.23 5.14 3.75
N PHE A 151 13.67 5.02 2.54
CA PHE A 151 13.19 3.74 2.01
C PHE A 151 14.25 2.63 2.08
N ASP A 152 15.46 2.89 1.58
CA ASP A 152 16.53 1.89 1.54
C ASP A 152 16.96 1.42 2.94
N ARG A 153 16.96 2.34 3.93
CA ARG A 153 17.24 2.02 5.33
C ARG A 153 16.19 1.07 5.88
N TYR A 154 14.90 1.38 5.72
CA TYR A 154 13.82 0.53 6.21
C TYR A 154 13.78 -0.82 5.49
N TYR A 155 13.94 -0.83 4.16
CA TYR A 155 14.01 -2.06 3.37
C TYR A 155 15.17 -2.97 3.80
N SER A 156 16.37 -2.41 4.02
CA SER A 156 17.55 -3.19 4.45
C SER A 156 17.43 -3.76 5.86
N SER A 157 16.46 -3.28 6.65
CA SER A 157 16.20 -3.72 8.03
C SER A 157 15.25 -4.92 8.08
N VAL A 158 14.74 -5.40 6.93
CA VAL A 158 13.83 -6.55 6.84
C VAL A 158 14.46 -7.62 5.94
N PRO A 159 14.48 -8.89 6.35
CA PRO A 159 15.14 -9.97 5.60
C PRO A 159 14.27 -10.48 4.45
N PHE A 160 13.96 -9.62 3.48
CA PHE A 160 13.13 -9.97 2.33
C PHE A 160 13.77 -11.02 1.43
N GLU A 161 12.93 -11.89 0.87
CA GLU A 161 13.29 -12.96 -0.06
C GLU A 161 12.67 -12.67 -1.44
N LEU A 162 13.48 -12.22 -2.41
CA LEU A 162 13.03 -12.04 -3.80
C LEU A 162 12.76 -13.41 -4.45
N GLN A 163 11.61 -13.54 -5.10
CA GLN A 163 11.14 -14.81 -5.70
C GLN A 163 11.33 -14.87 -7.23
N ASP A 164 11.72 -13.77 -7.88
CA ASP A 164 11.75 -13.58 -9.33
C ASP A 164 13.06 -12.95 -9.86
#